data_AF-A0A3D4UXB5-F1
#
_entry.id   AF-A0A3D4UXB5-F1
#
_cell.length_a   1.000
_cell.length_b   1.000
_cell.length_c   1.000
_cell.angle_alpha   90.00
_cell.angle_beta   90.00
_cell.angle_gamma   90.00
#
_symmetry.space_group_name_H-M   'P 1'
#
loop_
_entity.id
_entity.type
_entity.pdbx_description
1 polymer ?
#
loop_
_entity_poly.entity_id
_entity_poly.type
_entity_poly.pdbx_seq_one_letter_code
_entity_poly.pdbx_strand_id
1 'polypeptide(L)'
;QNLFTFAADDDFPEVNTNRDIHTVNADVSAEMMSLNEPGIRLNKVYEFSYPVEITGAGRQIPEATEDFIGAVNNGTLVLNYSGHGNEQTLSDEELFLSEYIPGLTNTDKLCVLVTATCQFGRYDDTSDQSGAERFVSANNGGGIASFTTTRVVYTNSSPSSSNNFGLNLALSQRMSERKSDGNPKRLGDIMRETKNSVIGNGTSRVGASTNSKKFVLIGDPATIFKLPSRKAAVTTINGIDVLNQDTTITIRALDQVTLAGIIENGSNQIDNSYSGQAVLSVFDAKRSISLPEREWNCVLNGDCTYQVETDLLFKGKVTVENGQFSQTFIVPKDISTSSENGRVVLYVQGSSSYAGGAYTNINFDGINPEAVNDGSGPEMNIYLNDEKFVNGNLVSDSPKLI
;
A
#
# COMPACT_ATOMS: atom_id res chain seq x y z
N GLN A 1 1.44 -9.22 -4.82
CA GLN A 1 1.03 -7.84 -5.16
C GLN A 1 2.00 -6.88 -4.49
N ASN A 2 2.20 -5.68 -5.04
CA ASN A 2 3.06 -4.66 -4.44
C ASN A 2 2.20 -3.73 -3.57
N LEU A 3 1.84 -4.20 -2.38
CA LEU A 3 0.98 -3.45 -1.47
C LEU A 3 1.82 -2.59 -0.52
N PHE A 4 1.45 -1.32 -0.37
CA PHE A 4 1.99 -0.41 0.63
C PHE A 4 0.85 0.01 1.53
N THR A 5 1.01 -0.17 2.83
CA THR A 5 0.02 0.23 3.84
C THR A 5 0.49 1.48 4.55
N PHE A 6 -0.33 2.52 4.52
CA PHE A 6 -0.10 3.77 5.25
C PHE A 6 -1.11 3.86 6.39
N ALA A 7 -0.61 4.11 7.59
CA ALA A 7 -1.39 4.28 8.80
C ALA A 7 -1.12 5.64 9.43
N ALA A 8 -2.14 6.20 10.07
CA ALA A 8 -2.05 7.52 10.65
C ALA A 8 -2.83 7.62 11.96
N ASP A 9 -2.17 8.27 12.91
CA ASP A 9 -2.73 8.72 14.18
C ASP A 9 -3.86 9.73 13.99
N ASP A 10 -4.83 9.72 14.91
CA ASP A 10 -5.92 10.69 14.97
C ASP A 10 -5.73 11.82 16.00
N ASP A 11 -4.60 11.82 16.72
CA ASP A 11 -4.05 12.97 17.45
C ASP A 11 -5.01 13.56 18.49
N PHE A 12 -5.87 12.71 19.06
CA PHE A 12 -6.86 13.12 20.03
C PHE A 12 -6.29 13.08 21.46
N PRO A 13 -6.59 14.06 22.35
CA PRO A 13 -7.56 15.15 22.23
C PRO A 13 -6.98 16.52 21.81
N GLU A 14 -5.79 16.59 21.21
CA GLU A 14 -5.12 17.86 20.87
C GLU A 14 -5.68 18.57 19.62
N VAL A 15 -7.01 18.71 19.57
CA VAL A 15 -7.78 19.28 18.43
C VAL A 15 -7.35 20.70 18.02
N ASN A 16 -6.79 21.46 18.95
CA ASN A 16 -6.33 22.84 18.71
C ASN A 16 -4.87 22.92 18.25
N THR A 17 -4.06 21.89 18.53
CA THR A 17 -2.61 21.91 18.30
C THR A 17 -2.24 21.19 17.01
N ASN A 18 -2.74 19.97 16.79
CA ASN A 18 -2.18 19.10 15.76
C ASN A 18 -3.19 18.42 14.80
N ARG A 19 -4.51 18.59 14.98
CA ARG A 19 -5.52 18.36 13.92
C ARG A 19 -5.36 16.97 13.23
N ASP A 20 -5.21 16.95 11.89
CA ASP A 20 -5.16 15.81 10.97
C ASP A 20 -3.74 15.63 10.45
N ILE A 21 -2.77 16.26 11.11
CA ILE A 21 -1.43 16.41 10.56
C ILE A 21 -0.78 15.08 10.24
N HIS A 22 -1.04 14.06 11.04
CA HIS A 22 -0.55 12.70 10.83
C HIS A 22 -1.21 12.03 9.64
N THR A 23 -2.51 12.24 9.45
CA THR A 23 -3.24 11.78 8.27
C THR A 23 -2.76 12.49 7.01
N VAL A 24 -2.54 13.82 7.06
CA VAL A 24 -1.92 14.58 5.96
C VAL A 24 -0.55 14.02 5.61
N ASN A 25 0.29 13.78 6.61
CA ASN A 25 1.65 13.27 6.39
C ASN A 25 1.64 11.90 5.72
N ALA A 26 0.79 10.99 6.19
CA ALA A 26 0.66 9.64 5.62
C ALA A 26 0.06 9.70 4.21
N ASP A 27 -1.03 10.43 4.02
CA ASP A 27 -1.79 10.45 2.76
C ASP A 27 -1.04 11.11 1.63
N VAL A 28 -0.48 12.30 1.88
CA VAL A 28 0.33 13.00 0.87
C VAL A 28 1.60 12.20 0.55
N SER A 29 2.22 11.54 1.54
CA SER A 29 3.37 10.68 1.27
C SER A 29 3.01 9.50 0.37
N ALA A 30 1.82 8.92 0.54
CA ALA A 30 1.33 7.81 -0.27
C ALA A 30 0.97 8.25 -1.71
N GLU A 31 0.23 9.35 -1.86
CA GLU A 31 -0.24 9.82 -3.18
C GLU A 31 0.89 10.46 -4.02
N MET A 32 1.95 10.96 -3.41
CA MET A 32 3.12 11.51 -4.13
C MET A 32 4.14 10.46 -4.57
N MET A 33 3.85 9.16 -4.39
CA MET A 33 4.68 8.05 -4.88
C MET A 33 4.47 7.81 -6.38
N SER A 34 5.45 7.17 -7.02
CA SER A 34 5.25 6.62 -8.37
C SER A 34 4.50 5.28 -8.27
N LEU A 35 3.17 5.31 -8.42
CA LEU A 35 2.35 4.10 -8.20
C LEU A 35 2.23 3.21 -9.43
N ASN A 36 2.07 3.79 -10.62
CA ASN A 36 1.63 3.04 -11.80
C ASN A 36 2.73 2.14 -12.36
N GLU A 37 3.92 2.68 -12.57
CA GLU A 37 5.05 1.98 -13.19
C GLU A 37 5.47 0.70 -12.42
N PRO A 38 5.53 0.69 -11.07
CA PRO A 38 5.72 -0.55 -10.31
C PRO A 38 4.43 -1.35 -10.04
N GLY A 39 3.25 -0.82 -10.38
CA GLY A 39 1.97 -1.44 -10.02
C GLY A 39 1.75 -1.49 -8.51
N ILE A 40 2.08 -0.41 -7.80
CA ILE A 40 1.87 -0.29 -6.35
C ILE A 40 0.39 -0.06 -6.08
N ARG A 41 -0.13 -0.79 -5.09
CA ARG A 41 -1.43 -0.57 -4.45
C ARG A 41 -1.23 0.07 -3.09
N LEU A 42 -2.17 0.94 -2.73
CA LEU A 42 -2.20 1.58 -1.42
C LEU A 42 -3.30 0.95 -0.57
N ASN A 43 -2.99 0.68 0.69
CA ASN A 43 -3.96 0.44 1.76
C ASN A 43 -3.83 1.58 2.77
N LYS A 44 -4.94 2.12 3.26
CA LYS A 44 -4.94 3.27 4.16
C LYS A 44 -5.69 2.90 5.45
N VAL A 45 -5.02 3.03 6.59
CA VAL A 45 -5.54 2.74 7.94
C VAL A 45 -5.40 4.02 8.76
N TYR A 46 -6.30 4.97 8.54
CA TYR A 46 -6.29 6.26 9.24
C TYR A 46 -7.28 6.21 10.39
N GLU A 47 -6.80 6.34 11.62
CA GLU A 47 -7.59 6.17 12.84
C GLU A 47 -8.87 7.03 12.86
N PHE A 48 -8.83 8.24 12.27
CA PHE A 48 -10.01 9.10 12.08
C PHE A 48 -11.19 8.43 11.36
N SER A 49 -10.94 7.40 10.54
CA SER A 49 -11.97 6.75 9.70
C SER A 49 -12.62 5.53 10.37
N TYR A 50 -12.25 5.23 11.61
CA TYR A 50 -12.72 4.05 12.33
C TYR A 50 -13.56 4.44 13.56
N PRO A 51 -14.48 3.56 14.01
CA PRO A 51 -15.25 3.79 15.20
C PRO A 51 -14.38 3.74 16.46
N VAL A 52 -14.71 4.60 17.42
CA VAL A 52 -14.01 4.73 18.69
C VAL A 52 -14.72 3.91 19.75
N GLU A 53 -13.96 3.20 20.57
CA GLU A 53 -14.43 2.53 21.77
C GLU A 53 -13.81 3.16 23.03
N ILE A 54 -14.62 3.38 24.06
CA ILE A 54 -14.15 3.88 25.36
C ILE A 54 -14.14 2.71 26.33
N THR A 55 -12.95 2.30 26.76
CA THR A 55 -12.74 1.18 27.67
C THR A 55 -12.23 1.66 29.02
N GLY A 56 -12.07 0.74 29.98
CA GLY A 56 -11.42 1.06 31.26
C GLY A 56 -9.93 1.38 31.14
N ALA A 57 -9.29 1.01 30.02
CA ALA A 57 -7.89 1.30 29.71
C ALA A 57 -7.71 2.65 29.01
N GLY A 58 -8.75 3.17 28.36
CA GLY A 58 -8.70 4.45 27.67
C GLY A 58 -9.58 4.49 26.43
N ARG A 59 -9.33 5.48 25.58
CA ARG A 59 -9.90 5.58 24.24
C ARG A 59 -9.13 4.63 23.32
N GLN A 60 -9.81 3.77 22.59
CA GLN A 60 -9.20 2.81 21.66
C GLN A 60 -9.95 2.83 20.33
N ILE A 61 -9.29 2.33 19.28
CA ILE A 61 -9.85 2.22 17.93
C ILE A 61 -9.61 0.78 17.42
N PRO A 62 -10.34 -0.22 17.97
CA PRO A 62 -9.99 -1.63 17.80
C PRO A 62 -9.98 -2.11 16.36
N GLU A 63 -10.88 -1.61 15.52
CA GLU A 63 -10.94 -1.96 14.10
C GLU A 63 -9.69 -1.46 13.33
N ALA A 64 -9.15 -0.28 13.69
CA ALA A 64 -7.91 0.21 13.10
C ALA A 64 -6.71 -0.66 13.52
N THR A 65 -6.67 -1.08 14.79
CA THR A 65 -5.68 -2.03 15.31
C THR A 65 -5.76 -3.37 14.57
N GLU A 66 -6.97 -3.91 14.37
CA GLU A 66 -7.19 -5.15 13.62
C GLU A 66 -6.70 -5.01 12.18
N ASP A 67 -7.03 -3.93 11.48
CA ASP A 67 -6.58 -3.70 10.11
C ASP A 67 -5.06 -3.46 10.01
N PHE A 68 -4.45 -2.80 10.99
CA PHE A 68 -3.01 -2.60 11.07
C PHE A 68 -2.26 -3.93 11.25
N ILE A 69 -2.68 -4.75 12.21
CA ILE A 69 -2.12 -6.11 12.44
C ILE A 69 -2.43 -7.02 11.25
N GLY A 70 -3.64 -6.93 10.71
CA GLY A 70 -4.09 -7.65 9.53
C GLY A 70 -3.24 -7.33 8.29
N ALA A 71 -2.82 -6.07 8.10
CA ALA A 71 -1.92 -5.70 7.03
C ALA A 71 -0.54 -6.37 7.15
N VAL A 72 -0.03 -6.54 8.37
CA VAL A 72 1.20 -7.29 8.63
C VAL A 72 0.98 -8.77 8.32
N ASN A 73 -0.02 -9.40 8.94
CA ASN A 73 -0.29 -10.83 8.85
C ASN A 73 -0.64 -11.30 7.43
N ASN A 74 -1.47 -10.52 6.71
CA ASN A 74 -1.86 -10.85 5.33
C ASN A 74 -0.72 -10.62 4.32
N GLY A 75 0.23 -9.74 4.67
CA GLY A 75 1.41 -9.39 3.91
C GLY A 75 1.28 -8.06 3.17
N THR A 76 2.12 -7.11 3.57
CA THR A 76 2.34 -5.82 2.89
C THR A 76 3.84 -5.65 2.63
N LEU A 77 4.23 -4.99 1.55
CA LEU A 77 5.65 -4.76 1.26
C LEU A 77 6.21 -3.69 2.20
N VAL A 78 5.41 -2.66 2.51
CA VAL A 78 5.76 -1.58 3.42
C VAL A 78 4.57 -1.31 4.34
N LEU A 79 4.84 -1.28 5.64
CA LEU A 79 3.92 -0.77 6.65
C LEU A 79 4.47 0.58 7.12
N ASN A 80 3.78 1.66 6.82
CA ASN A 80 4.23 3.03 7.08
C ASN A 80 3.28 3.71 8.05
N TYR A 81 3.80 4.15 9.19
CA TYR A 81 3.03 4.82 10.22
C TYR A 81 3.52 6.26 10.42
N SER A 82 2.58 7.21 10.46
CA SER A 82 2.81 8.60 10.86
C SER A 82 1.95 8.94 12.07
N GLY A 83 2.55 9.37 13.17
CA GLY A 83 1.80 9.55 14.42
C GLY A 83 2.65 9.76 15.65
N HIS A 84 2.00 9.78 16.81
CA HIS A 84 2.62 9.70 18.12
C HIS A 84 3.13 8.29 18.41
N GLY A 85 3.92 8.19 19.47
CA GLY A 85 4.48 6.92 19.87
C GLY A 85 5.64 7.09 20.82
N ASN A 86 6.02 5.98 21.41
CA ASN A 86 7.15 5.86 22.30
C ASN A 86 7.95 4.61 21.93
N GLU A 87 8.81 4.13 22.83
CA GLU A 87 9.62 2.94 22.60
C GLU A 87 8.81 1.64 22.40
N GLN A 88 7.55 1.57 22.80
CA GLN A 88 6.74 0.34 22.84
C GLN A 88 5.37 0.44 22.17
N THR A 89 4.89 1.65 21.88
CA THR A 89 3.51 1.92 21.44
C THR A 89 3.49 2.89 20.26
N LEU A 90 2.57 2.66 19.32
CA LEU A 90 2.14 3.59 18.28
C LEU A 90 0.71 4.05 18.60
N SER A 91 0.47 5.37 18.53
CA SER A 91 -0.72 6.14 18.98
C SER A 91 -1.06 6.00 20.48
N ASP A 92 -1.75 7.00 21.02
CA ASP A 92 -2.27 6.94 22.41
C ASP A 92 -3.43 5.95 22.54
N GLU A 93 -4.11 5.68 21.43
CA GLU A 93 -5.19 4.69 21.24
C GLU A 93 -4.68 3.24 21.16
N GLU A 94 -3.36 3.04 21.26
CA GLU A 94 -2.69 1.75 21.19
C GLU A 94 -2.91 1.02 19.85
N LEU A 95 -2.84 1.76 18.73
CA LEU A 95 -2.92 1.20 17.37
C LEU A 95 -1.98 -0.01 17.21
N PHE A 96 -0.79 0.09 17.79
CA PHE A 96 0.13 -1.04 17.87
C PHE A 96 0.96 -1.01 19.14
N LEU A 97 0.86 -2.10 19.93
CA LEU A 97 1.74 -2.38 21.06
C LEU A 97 2.80 -3.41 20.66
N SER A 98 4.03 -3.24 21.16
CA SER A 98 5.10 -4.21 20.94
C SER A 98 4.76 -5.61 21.51
N GLU A 99 3.82 -5.67 22.45
CA GLU A 99 3.26 -6.90 23.01
C GLU A 99 2.44 -7.72 22.00
N TYR A 100 2.01 -7.12 20.88
CA TYR A 100 1.32 -7.82 19.80
C TYR A 100 2.30 -8.61 18.90
N ILE A 101 3.59 -8.29 18.93
CA ILE A 101 4.62 -8.86 18.04
C ILE A 101 4.72 -10.40 18.14
N PRO A 102 4.68 -11.04 19.32
CA PRO A 102 4.70 -12.50 19.43
C PRO A 102 3.53 -13.20 18.73
N GLY A 103 2.40 -12.51 18.53
CA GLY A 103 1.20 -13.02 17.86
C GLY A 103 1.16 -12.80 16.34
N LEU A 104 2.18 -12.17 15.74
CA LEU A 104 2.27 -12.02 14.30
C LEU A 104 2.46 -13.38 13.61
N THR A 105 2.01 -13.48 12.36
CA THR A 105 1.94 -14.75 11.61
C THR A 105 2.50 -14.67 10.18
N ASN A 106 3.18 -13.58 9.83
CA ASN A 106 3.67 -13.31 8.47
C ASN A 106 5.11 -13.80 8.20
N THR A 107 5.48 -14.98 8.70
CA THR A 107 6.84 -15.55 8.52
C THR A 107 7.34 -15.56 7.07
N ASP A 108 6.47 -15.86 6.11
CA ASP A 108 6.79 -15.88 4.67
C ASP A 108 6.49 -14.56 3.94
N LYS A 109 6.10 -13.52 4.68
CA LYS A 109 5.62 -12.23 4.13
C LYS A 109 6.10 -11.05 4.99
N LEU A 110 7.37 -11.07 5.37
CA LEU A 110 7.99 -9.99 6.14
C LEU A 110 7.89 -8.65 5.40
N CYS A 111 7.49 -7.60 6.12
CA CYS A 111 7.39 -6.25 5.57
C CYS A 111 8.60 -5.39 5.91
N VAL A 112 8.74 -4.23 5.26
CA VAL A 112 9.56 -3.14 5.77
C VAL A 112 8.68 -2.23 6.63
N LEU A 113 9.06 -2.04 7.89
CA LEU A 113 8.38 -1.10 8.78
C LEU A 113 8.95 0.30 8.57
N VAL A 114 8.10 1.31 8.48
CA VAL A 114 8.47 2.72 8.51
C VAL A 114 7.69 3.39 9.63
N THR A 115 8.39 4.02 10.57
CA THR A 115 7.73 4.76 11.65
C THR A 115 8.23 6.21 11.68
N ALA A 116 7.40 7.12 11.20
CA ALA A 116 7.56 8.56 11.31
C ALA A 116 6.99 9.08 12.65
N THR A 117 7.42 8.45 13.74
CA THR A 117 6.98 8.69 15.14
C THR A 117 8.19 8.96 16.04
N CYS A 118 7.97 9.23 17.34
CA CYS A 118 9.01 9.38 18.34
C CYS A 118 9.50 8.01 18.87
N GLN A 119 10.82 7.81 18.90
CA GLN A 119 11.54 6.82 19.74
C GLN A 119 11.21 5.34 19.57
N PHE A 120 10.36 4.94 18.63
CA PHE A 120 9.99 3.53 18.42
C PHE A 120 11.16 2.60 18.06
N GLY A 121 12.30 3.16 17.63
CA GLY A 121 13.55 2.43 17.38
C GLY A 121 14.71 2.84 18.28
N ARG A 122 14.45 3.17 19.54
CA ARG A 122 15.49 3.46 20.54
C ARG A 122 16.30 2.21 20.91
N TYR A 123 17.20 1.82 20.01
CA TYR A 123 18.01 0.59 20.13
C TYR A 123 19.15 0.65 21.15
N ASP A 124 19.39 1.81 21.76
CA ASP A 124 20.45 2.02 22.72
C ASP A 124 19.97 1.99 24.18
N ASP A 125 18.73 1.56 24.41
CA ASP A 125 18.23 1.26 25.74
C ASP A 125 18.70 -0.13 26.20
N THR A 126 19.43 -0.19 27.31
CA THR A 126 19.93 -1.45 27.87
C THR A 126 18.90 -2.17 28.75
N SER A 127 17.80 -1.51 29.10
CA SER A 127 16.77 -2.05 29.98
C SER A 127 15.70 -2.83 29.24
N ASP A 128 15.40 -2.45 28.00
CA ASP A 128 14.41 -3.11 27.15
C ASP A 128 14.67 -2.89 25.66
N GLN A 129 14.24 -3.82 24.82
CA GLN A 129 14.24 -3.66 23.37
C GLN A 129 13.05 -2.81 22.93
N SER A 130 13.32 -1.84 22.05
CA SER A 130 12.30 -1.02 21.41
C SER A 130 11.38 -1.85 20.48
N GLY A 131 10.20 -1.31 20.19
CA GLY A 131 9.21 -1.93 19.31
C GLY A 131 9.76 -2.24 17.93
N ALA A 132 10.59 -1.37 17.36
CA ALA A 132 11.22 -1.62 16.07
C ALA A 132 12.26 -2.75 16.12
N GLU A 133 13.03 -2.87 17.21
CA GLU A 133 13.96 -4.00 17.38
C GLU A 133 13.19 -5.31 17.50
N ARG A 134 12.20 -5.35 18.40
CA ARG A 134 11.33 -6.51 18.60
C ARG A 134 10.67 -6.94 17.29
N PHE A 135 10.23 -5.98 16.47
CA PHE A 135 9.55 -6.24 15.19
C PHE A 135 10.49 -6.87 14.15
N VAL A 136 11.75 -6.43 14.10
CA VAL A 136 12.76 -6.98 13.17
C VAL A 136 13.33 -8.31 13.67
N SER A 137 13.41 -8.53 14.99
CA SER A 137 13.91 -9.76 15.58
C SER A 137 12.83 -10.80 15.90
N ALA A 138 11.59 -10.58 15.45
CA ALA A 138 10.47 -11.46 15.75
C ALA A 138 10.66 -12.83 15.08
N ASN A 139 10.46 -13.91 15.84
CA ASN A 139 10.65 -15.29 15.34
C ASN A 139 9.47 -15.77 14.46
N ASN A 140 8.27 -15.23 14.66
CA ASN A 140 7.03 -15.70 14.04
C ASN A 140 6.49 -14.75 12.94
N GLY A 141 7.29 -13.79 12.48
CA GLY A 141 6.83 -12.79 11.52
C GLY A 141 7.54 -11.46 11.73
N GLY A 142 6.79 -10.36 11.63
CA GLY A 142 7.31 -9.01 11.79
C GLY A 142 7.89 -8.46 10.50
N GLY A 143 9.08 -7.86 10.60
CA GLY A 143 9.70 -7.12 9.50
C GLY A 143 11.09 -7.60 9.14
N ILE A 144 11.45 -7.44 7.86
CA ILE A 144 12.83 -7.69 7.39
C ILE A 144 13.77 -6.53 7.76
N ALA A 145 13.20 -5.33 7.96
CA ALA A 145 13.90 -4.13 8.37
C ALA A 145 12.91 -3.07 8.88
N SER A 146 13.43 -2.08 9.59
CA SER A 146 12.69 -0.90 10.03
C SER A 146 13.44 0.40 9.73
N PHE A 147 12.77 1.35 9.06
CA PHE A 147 13.18 2.75 9.01
C PHE A 147 12.45 3.53 10.10
N THR A 148 13.17 3.92 11.15
CA THR A 148 12.56 4.38 12.40
C THR A 148 13.36 5.50 13.05
N THR A 149 12.81 6.13 14.08
CA THR A 149 13.49 7.18 14.85
C THR A 149 13.96 6.66 16.19
N THR A 150 15.09 7.18 16.64
CA THR A 150 15.74 6.81 17.91
C THR A 150 15.43 7.78 19.05
N ARG A 151 14.90 8.96 18.74
CA ARG A 151 14.73 10.11 19.65
C ARG A 151 13.48 10.89 19.27
N VAL A 152 13.03 11.78 20.16
CA VAL A 152 11.93 12.72 19.88
C VAL A 152 12.18 13.48 18.59
N VAL A 153 11.14 13.59 17.76
CA VAL A 153 11.16 14.19 16.42
C VAL A 153 9.92 15.08 16.25
N TYR A 154 10.00 16.00 15.29
CA TYR A 154 8.89 16.90 14.99
C TYR A 154 8.22 16.54 13.67
N THR A 155 7.00 17.02 13.46
CA THR A 155 6.35 17.04 12.15
C THR A 155 5.61 18.36 11.94
N ASN A 156 5.09 18.59 10.73
CA ASN A 156 4.11 19.64 10.47
C ASN A 156 3.28 19.25 9.23
N SER A 157 2.33 20.09 8.81
CA SER A 157 1.43 19.84 7.68
C SER A 157 2.01 20.22 6.31
N SER A 158 3.28 20.64 6.22
CA SER A 158 3.88 21.08 4.96
C SER A 158 4.77 20.00 4.33
N PRO A 159 4.52 19.58 3.08
CA PRO A 159 5.37 18.63 2.38
C PRO A 159 6.76 19.20 2.05
N SER A 160 6.96 20.51 2.24
CA SER A 160 8.27 21.18 2.12
C SER A 160 9.13 21.06 3.38
N SER A 161 8.59 20.54 4.48
CA SER A 161 9.26 20.43 5.77
C SER A 161 10.25 19.27 5.79
N SER A 162 11.50 19.52 6.20
CA SER A 162 12.53 18.47 6.31
C SER A 162 12.41 17.62 7.58
N ASN A 163 11.34 17.81 8.35
CA ASN A 163 10.98 17.00 9.51
C ASN A 163 10.39 15.64 9.08
N ASN A 164 9.67 14.95 9.97
CA ASN A 164 9.15 13.61 9.69
C ASN A 164 8.31 13.55 8.41
N PHE A 165 7.52 14.58 8.10
CA PHE A 165 6.77 14.61 6.85
C PHE A 165 7.69 14.51 5.61
N GLY A 166 8.63 15.44 5.41
CA GLY A 166 9.51 15.38 4.23
C GLY A 166 10.46 14.19 4.24
N LEU A 167 10.88 13.69 5.41
CA LEU A 167 11.60 12.42 5.53
C LEU A 167 10.75 11.25 5.00
N ASN A 168 9.51 11.15 5.45
CA ASN A 168 8.59 10.05 5.10
C ASN A 168 8.18 10.13 3.62
N LEU A 169 7.86 11.32 3.14
CA LEU A 169 7.58 11.60 1.73
C LEU A 169 8.75 11.18 0.84
N ALA A 170 9.97 11.66 1.15
CA ALA A 170 11.15 11.30 0.38
C ALA A 170 11.45 9.80 0.46
N LEU A 171 11.30 9.16 1.62
CA LEU A 171 11.47 7.72 1.76
C LEU A 171 10.49 6.93 0.90
N SER A 172 9.21 7.27 0.96
CA SER A 172 8.14 6.64 0.20
C SER A 172 8.39 6.74 -1.31
N GLN A 173 8.80 7.92 -1.80
CA GLN A 173 9.21 8.12 -3.19
C GLN A 173 10.41 7.25 -3.56
N ARG A 174 11.49 7.28 -2.76
CA ARG A 174 12.71 6.48 -3.03
C ARG A 174 12.45 4.97 -3.03
N MET A 175 11.51 4.48 -2.21
CA MET A 175 11.07 3.07 -2.21
C MET A 175 10.28 2.69 -3.47
N SER A 176 9.54 3.63 -4.07
CA SER A 176 8.78 3.40 -5.31
C SER A 176 9.64 3.44 -6.58
N GLU A 177 10.90 3.87 -6.47
CA GLU A 177 11.82 4.06 -7.59
C GLU A 177 12.75 2.86 -7.81
N ARG A 178 13.01 2.56 -9.08
CA ARG A 178 14.06 1.64 -9.52
C ARG A 178 15.37 2.39 -9.74
N LYS A 179 16.48 1.65 -9.78
CA LYS A 179 17.74 2.16 -10.34
C LYS A 179 17.60 2.38 -11.85
N SER A 180 18.55 3.09 -12.45
CA SER A 180 18.58 3.33 -13.90
C SER A 180 18.68 2.06 -14.75
N ASP A 181 19.17 0.96 -14.18
CA ASP A 181 19.21 -0.37 -14.82
C ASP A 181 17.90 -1.16 -14.68
N GLY A 182 16.85 -0.55 -14.10
CA GLY A 182 15.54 -1.16 -13.86
C GLY A 182 15.47 -2.05 -12.62
N ASN A 183 16.60 -2.33 -11.95
CA ASN A 183 16.61 -3.17 -10.76
C ASN A 183 16.19 -2.38 -9.51
N PRO A 184 15.59 -3.03 -8.50
CA PRO A 184 15.31 -2.39 -7.23
C PRO A 184 16.58 -1.93 -6.50
N LYS A 185 16.41 -0.95 -5.61
CA LYS A 185 17.48 -0.40 -4.77
C LYS A 185 17.71 -1.28 -3.54
N ARG A 186 18.89 -1.16 -2.92
CA ARG A 186 19.13 -1.72 -1.59
C ARG A 186 18.54 -0.82 -0.51
N LEU A 187 18.20 -1.36 0.66
CA LEU A 187 17.67 -0.57 1.78
C LEU A 187 18.63 0.56 2.21
N GLY A 188 19.93 0.32 2.21
CA GLY A 188 20.94 1.34 2.50
C GLY A 188 21.02 2.44 1.44
N ASP A 189 20.83 2.09 0.15
CA ASP A 189 20.77 3.07 -0.94
C ASP A 189 19.53 3.95 -0.83
N ILE A 190 18.38 3.33 -0.54
CA ILE A 190 17.12 4.05 -0.27
C ILE A 190 17.32 5.07 0.85
N MET A 191 17.88 4.65 2.00
CA MET A 191 18.17 5.56 3.11
C MET A 191 19.09 6.72 2.73
N ARG A 192 20.20 6.41 2.05
CA ARG A 192 21.17 7.43 1.61
C ARG A 192 20.50 8.43 0.68
N GLU A 193 19.73 7.95 -0.30
CA GLU A 193 19.06 8.81 -1.27
C GLU A 193 17.97 9.66 -0.62
N THR A 194 17.19 9.08 0.30
CA THR A 194 16.19 9.81 1.10
C THR A 194 16.83 10.98 1.84
N LYS A 195 17.95 10.77 2.54
CA LYS A 195 18.64 11.85 3.24
C LYS A 195 19.24 12.90 2.31
N ASN A 196 19.55 12.53 1.07
CA ASN A 196 20.05 13.47 0.06
C ASN A 196 18.95 14.17 -0.74
N SER A 197 17.69 13.73 -0.64
CA SER A 197 16.55 14.34 -1.31
C SER A 197 16.39 15.80 -0.90
N VAL A 198 16.08 16.62 -1.91
CA VAL A 198 15.67 18.01 -1.75
C VAL A 198 14.15 18.04 -1.82
N ILE A 199 13.51 18.72 -0.88
CA ILE A 199 12.06 18.83 -0.77
C ILE A 199 11.61 20.29 -0.83
N GLY A 200 10.32 20.50 -1.07
CA GLY A 200 9.74 21.84 -1.22
C GLY A 200 10.26 22.58 -2.44
N ASN A 201 10.55 23.88 -2.29
CA ASN A 201 11.00 24.76 -3.38
C ASN A 201 12.47 24.56 -3.81
N GLY A 202 13.07 23.40 -3.53
CA GLY A 202 14.45 23.11 -3.96
C GLY A 202 15.55 23.61 -3.02
N THR A 203 15.23 24.15 -1.85
CA THR A 203 16.22 24.78 -0.95
C THR A 203 16.62 23.93 0.26
N SER A 204 15.79 22.97 0.66
CA SER A 204 16.00 22.20 1.89
C SER A 204 16.25 20.72 1.60
N ARG A 205 17.41 20.23 2.05
CA ARG A 205 17.71 18.79 2.04
C ARG A 205 17.13 18.13 3.27
N VAL A 206 16.52 16.97 3.09
CA VAL A 206 16.01 16.12 4.17
C VAL A 206 17.10 15.85 5.22
N GLY A 207 18.32 15.55 4.77
CA GLY A 207 19.49 15.28 5.63
C GLY A 207 19.98 16.45 6.47
N ALA A 208 19.60 17.69 6.15
CA ALA A 208 19.99 18.86 6.93
C ALA A 208 19.16 19.00 8.23
N SER A 209 18.00 18.35 8.30
CA SER A 209 17.15 18.36 9.49
C SER A 209 17.77 17.63 10.68
N THR A 210 17.51 18.12 11.88
CA THR A 210 17.85 17.42 13.13
C THR A 210 17.06 16.10 13.28
N ASN A 211 15.85 15.99 12.72
CA ASN A 211 15.13 14.72 12.67
C ASN A 211 15.90 13.65 11.89
N SER A 212 16.54 14.03 10.78
CA SER A 212 17.26 13.09 9.92
C SER A 212 18.45 12.41 10.63
N LYS A 213 19.05 13.10 11.61
CA LYS A 213 20.10 12.52 12.47
C LYS A 213 19.59 11.42 13.40
N LYS A 214 18.29 11.45 13.71
CA LYS A 214 17.61 10.52 14.62
C LYS A 214 16.95 9.37 13.85
N PHE A 215 16.81 9.50 12.53
CA PHE A 215 16.24 8.49 11.64
C PHE A 215 17.29 7.48 11.19
N VAL A 216 17.03 6.20 11.42
CA VAL A 216 17.96 5.08 11.23
C VAL A 216 17.29 3.93 10.48
N LEU A 217 18.11 3.05 9.92
CA LEU A 217 17.70 1.75 9.40
C LEU A 217 18.15 0.69 10.42
N ILE A 218 17.21 -0.08 10.96
CA ILE A 218 17.45 -1.30 11.72
C ILE A 218 17.24 -2.47 10.74
N GLY A 219 18.29 -3.24 10.45
CA GLY A 219 18.28 -4.32 9.45
C GLY A 219 19.54 -4.31 8.59
N ASP A 220 19.63 -5.23 7.62
CA ASP A 220 20.78 -5.31 6.72
C ASP A 220 20.67 -4.29 5.57
N PRO A 221 21.54 -3.26 5.51
CA PRO A 221 21.51 -2.26 4.44
C PRO A 221 21.81 -2.83 3.04
N ALA A 222 22.40 -4.02 2.94
CA ALA A 222 22.68 -4.69 1.67
C ALA A 222 21.45 -5.41 1.08
N THR A 223 20.38 -5.58 1.88
CA THR A 223 19.12 -6.18 1.44
C THR A 223 18.56 -5.44 0.22
N ILE A 224 18.24 -6.19 -0.83
CA ILE A 224 17.58 -5.64 -2.03
C ILE A 224 16.08 -5.51 -1.73
N PHE A 225 15.55 -4.29 -1.83
CA PHE A 225 14.12 -4.03 -1.67
C PHE A 225 13.33 -4.76 -2.78
N LYS A 226 12.26 -5.47 -2.42
CA LYS A 226 11.56 -6.39 -3.34
C LYS A 226 10.49 -5.71 -4.21
N LEU A 227 10.77 -4.52 -4.73
CA LEU A 227 9.99 -3.94 -5.82
C LEU A 227 10.15 -4.82 -7.09
N PRO A 228 9.17 -4.96 -7.99
CA PRO A 228 9.38 -5.72 -9.22
C PRO A 228 10.50 -5.11 -10.07
N SER A 229 11.28 -5.95 -10.75
CA SER A 229 12.42 -5.53 -11.58
C SER A 229 12.10 -5.46 -13.07
N ARG A 230 10.89 -5.87 -13.46
CA ARG A 230 10.36 -5.82 -14.82
C ARG A 230 9.09 -4.99 -14.86
N LYS A 231 8.76 -4.48 -16.03
CA LYS A 231 7.53 -3.70 -16.26
C LYS A 231 6.50 -4.57 -16.93
N ALA A 232 5.25 -4.46 -16.53
CA ALA A 232 4.12 -5.08 -17.20
C ALA A 232 3.24 -3.97 -17.78
N ALA A 233 2.90 -4.04 -19.06
CA ALA A 233 2.14 -3.02 -19.75
C ALA A 233 0.90 -3.64 -20.41
N VAL A 234 -0.23 -2.92 -20.35
CA VAL A 234 -1.40 -3.22 -21.17
C VAL A 234 -1.13 -2.68 -22.57
N THR A 235 -1.25 -3.53 -23.59
CA THR A 235 -1.03 -3.15 -24.99
C THR A 235 -2.32 -3.00 -25.76
N THR A 236 -3.34 -3.81 -25.45
CA THR A 236 -4.64 -3.71 -26.12
C THR A 236 -5.82 -3.92 -25.18
N ILE A 237 -6.91 -3.24 -25.49
CA ILE A 237 -8.23 -3.41 -24.86
C ILE A 237 -9.24 -3.63 -25.98
N ASN A 238 -9.90 -4.79 -26.01
CA ASN A 238 -10.82 -5.18 -27.10
C ASN A 238 -10.22 -5.03 -28.50
N GLY A 239 -8.91 -5.32 -28.64
CA GLY A 239 -8.18 -5.21 -29.90
C GLY A 239 -7.75 -3.79 -30.29
N ILE A 240 -8.12 -2.77 -29.51
CA ILE A 240 -7.66 -1.39 -29.68
C ILE A 240 -6.28 -1.26 -29.02
N ASP A 241 -5.29 -0.78 -29.76
CA ASP A 241 -3.95 -0.49 -29.23
C ASP A 241 -3.99 0.71 -28.27
N VAL A 242 -3.43 0.55 -27.07
CA VAL A 242 -3.38 1.58 -26.03
C VAL A 242 -1.97 1.94 -25.58
N LEU A 243 -0.93 1.27 -26.10
CA LEU A 243 0.43 1.38 -25.54
C LEU A 243 1.02 2.80 -25.69
N ASN A 244 0.59 3.55 -26.71
CA ASN A 244 1.08 4.89 -27.02
C ASN A 244 -0.06 5.87 -27.34
N GLN A 245 -1.24 5.65 -26.77
CA GLN A 245 -2.42 6.48 -27.00
C GLN A 245 -2.88 7.14 -25.70
N ASP A 246 -3.19 8.44 -25.77
CA ASP A 246 -3.79 9.19 -24.66
C ASP A 246 -5.31 9.07 -24.61
N THR A 247 -5.89 8.14 -25.39
CA THR A 247 -7.33 7.92 -25.45
C THR A 247 -7.80 7.14 -24.22
N THR A 248 -8.71 7.73 -23.43
CA THR A 248 -9.43 6.99 -22.39
C THR A 248 -10.46 6.06 -23.03
N ILE A 249 -10.41 4.77 -22.69
CA ILE A 249 -11.40 3.79 -23.15
C ILE A 249 -12.53 3.70 -22.14
N THR A 250 -13.76 3.96 -22.59
CA THR A 250 -14.97 3.75 -21.78
C THR A 250 -15.50 2.34 -21.92
N ILE A 251 -15.69 1.68 -20.79
CA ILE A 251 -16.22 0.33 -20.70
C ILE A 251 -17.52 0.37 -19.90
N ARG A 252 -18.56 -0.30 -20.38
CA ARG A 252 -19.87 -0.33 -19.69
C ARG A 252 -19.95 -1.52 -18.75
N ALA A 253 -20.85 -1.43 -17.77
CA ALA A 253 -21.29 -2.60 -17.03
C ALA A 253 -21.80 -3.68 -17.99
N LEU A 254 -21.51 -4.95 -17.66
CA LEU A 254 -21.85 -6.13 -18.46
C LEU A 254 -21.17 -6.22 -19.84
N ASP A 255 -20.21 -5.36 -20.16
CA ASP A 255 -19.36 -5.56 -21.32
C ASP A 255 -18.42 -6.75 -21.07
N GLN A 256 -18.21 -7.57 -22.11
CA GLN A 256 -17.10 -8.51 -22.16
C GLN A 256 -15.85 -7.77 -22.64
N VAL A 257 -14.80 -7.79 -21.82
CA VAL A 257 -13.54 -7.09 -22.06
C VAL A 257 -12.43 -8.10 -22.23
N THR A 258 -11.62 -7.93 -23.28
CA THR A 258 -10.36 -8.65 -23.46
C THR A 258 -9.19 -7.68 -23.32
N LEU A 259 -8.39 -7.87 -22.29
CA LEU A 259 -7.13 -7.16 -22.08
C LEU A 259 -5.98 -8.03 -22.58
N ALA A 260 -5.06 -7.45 -23.33
CA ALA A 260 -3.78 -8.08 -23.64
C ALA A 260 -2.63 -7.15 -23.26
N GLY A 261 -1.49 -7.74 -22.96
CA GLY A 261 -0.33 -6.98 -22.53
C GLY A 261 0.97 -7.76 -22.65
N ILE A 262 2.05 -7.07 -22.31
CA ILE A 262 3.41 -7.58 -22.41
C ILE A 262 4.20 -7.35 -21.13
N ILE A 263 5.24 -8.16 -20.94
CA ILE A 263 6.31 -7.93 -19.98
C ILE A 263 7.48 -7.32 -20.74
N GLU A 264 7.99 -6.20 -20.25
CA GLU A 264 9.09 -5.49 -20.89
C GLU A 264 10.43 -5.79 -20.21
N ASN A 265 11.47 -5.87 -21.04
CA ASN A 265 12.86 -5.91 -20.61
C ASN A 265 13.38 -4.50 -20.25
N GLY A 266 14.64 -4.40 -19.84
CA GLY A 266 15.26 -3.12 -19.45
C GLY A 266 15.36 -2.07 -20.58
N SER A 267 15.08 -2.44 -21.83
CA SER A 267 15.05 -1.55 -23.00
C SER A 267 13.63 -1.15 -23.42
N ASN A 268 12.61 -1.37 -22.57
CA ASN A 268 11.19 -1.17 -22.87
C ASN A 268 10.73 -1.91 -24.15
N GLN A 269 11.30 -3.10 -24.39
CA GLN A 269 10.87 -4.02 -25.44
C GLN A 269 10.31 -5.29 -24.81
N ILE A 270 9.48 -6.04 -25.54
CA ILE A 270 8.97 -7.32 -25.07
C ILE A 270 10.12 -8.26 -24.62
N ASP A 271 9.99 -8.81 -23.42
CA ASP A 271 10.87 -9.84 -22.88
C ASP A 271 10.35 -11.23 -23.28
N ASN A 272 10.68 -11.65 -24.52
CA ASN A 272 10.25 -12.96 -25.04
C ASN A 272 10.77 -14.16 -24.22
N SER A 273 11.70 -13.94 -23.28
CA SER A 273 12.20 -15.00 -22.39
C SER A 273 11.37 -15.13 -21.09
N TYR A 274 10.44 -14.21 -20.86
CA TYR A 274 9.68 -14.13 -19.62
C TYR A 274 8.41 -15.01 -19.68
N SER A 275 8.34 -16.03 -18.84
CA SER A 275 7.13 -16.83 -18.67
C SER A 275 6.80 -16.98 -17.18
N GLY A 276 5.51 -17.07 -16.86
CA GLY A 276 5.06 -17.08 -15.47
C GLY A 276 3.56 -16.96 -15.30
N GLN A 277 3.13 -16.47 -14.14
CA GLN A 277 1.73 -16.22 -13.83
C GLN A 277 1.53 -14.75 -13.45
N ALA A 278 0.60 -14.09 -14.10
CA ALA A 278 0.16 -12.75 -13.76
C ALA A 278 -1.14 -12.80 -12.95
N VAL A 279 -1.26 -11.88 -12.00
CA VAL A 279 -2.52 -11.50 -11.37
C VAL A 279 -2.89 -10.14 -11.94
N LEU A 280 -4.03 -10.11 -12.63
CA LEU A 280 -4.63 -8.90 -13.17
C LEU A 280 -5.76 -8.48 -12.22
N SER A 281 -5.75 -7.23 -11.77
CA SER A 281 -6.80 -6.64 -10.94
C SER A 281 -7.32 -5.38 -11.60
N VAL A 282 -8.63 -5.30 -11.82
CA VAL A 282 -9.30 -4.14 -12.41
C VAL A 282 -10.09 -3.46 -11.31
N PHE A 283 -9.75 -2.21 -11.05
CA PHE A 283 -10.44 -1.36 -10.08
C PHE A 283 -11.31 -0.35 -10.80
N ASP A 284 -12.44 -0.06 -10.20
CA ASP A 284 -13.28 1.08 -10.55
C ASP A 284 -12.58 2.40 -10.21
N ALA A 285 -13.26 3.53 -10.45
CA ALA A 285 -12.83 4.83 -10.02
C ALA A 285 -12.52 4.86 -8.51
N LYS A 286 -11.53 5.67 -8.12
CA LYS A 286 -11.23 5.95 -6.72
C LYS A 286 -12.45 6.56 -6.03
N ARG A 287 -12.64 6.26 -4.74
CA ARG A 287 -13.66 6.87 -3.88
C ARG A 287 -13.06 7.90 -2.94
N SER A 288 -13.76 9.03 -2.78
CA SER A 288 -13.49 9.98 -1.71
C SER A 288 -14.05 9.48 -0.39
N ILE A 289 -13.22 9.42 0.64
CA ILE A 289 -13.61 9.20 2.03
C ILE A 289 -13.45 10.52 2.78
N SER A 290 -14.53 10.99 3.39
CA SER A 290 -14.50 12.16 4.25
C SER A 290 -14.08 11.78 5.66
N LEU A 291 -13.16 12.54 6.24
CA LEU A 291 -12.94 12.49 7.68
C LEU A 291 -14.20 12.97 8.42
N PRO A 292 -14.48 12.46 9.63
CA PRO A 292 -15.65 12.87 10.39
C PRO A 292 -15.63 14.39 10.66
N GLU A 293 -16.78 15.03 10.47
CA GLU A 293 -16.97 16.44 10.79
C GLU A 293 -16.83 16.63 12.31
N ARG A 294 -15.87 17.45 12.76
CA ARG A 294 -15.73 17.84 14.19
C ARG A 294 -15.44 19.34 14.31
N GLU A 295 -15.35 19.85 15.54
CA GLU A 295 -15.05 21.27 15.87
C GLU A 295 -13.57 21.65 15.66
N TRP A 296 -13.01 21.40 14.47
CA TRP A 296 -11.61 21.66 14.15
C TRP A 296 -11.47 21.97 12.65
N ASN A 297 -10.53 22.86 12.32
CA ASN A 297 -10.26 23.25 10.95
C ASN A 297 -9.36 22.21 10.27
N CYS A 298 -9.92 21.10 9.80
CA CYS A 298 -9.15 20.10 9.09
C CYS A 298 -8.45 20.70 7.84
N VAL A 299 -7.27 20.20 7.52
CA VAL A 299 -6.40 20.72 6.45
C VAL A 299 -6.09 19.67 5.37
N LEU A 300 -6.52 18.42 5.54
CA LEU A 300 -6.36 17.33 4.59
C LEU A 300 -7.00 17.69 3.25
N ASN A 301 -6.17 17.77 2.22
CA ASN A 301 -6.52 18.06 0.83
C ASN A 301 -7.41 19.31 0.60
N GLY A 302 -7.59 20.15 1.63
CA GLY A 302 -8.43 21.34 1.62
C GLY A 302 -9.94 21.09 1.77
N ASP A 303 -10.39 19.84 1.68
CA ASP A 303 -11.81 19.45 1.73
C ASP A 303 -12.11 18.34 2.74
N CYS A 304 -11.10 17.95 3.54
CA CYS A 304 -11.21 16.88 4.54
C CYS A 304 -11.50 15.51 3.97
N THR A 305 -11.04 15.25 2.75
CA THR A 305 -11.18 13.94 2.12
C THR A 305 -9.84 13.33 1.73
N TYR A 306 -9.81 12.00 1.67
CA TYR A 306 -8.75 11.26 1.01
C TYR A 306 -9.33 10.22 0.05
N GLN A 307 -8.51 9.74 -0.88
CA GLN A 307 -8.95 8.80 -1.91
C GLN A 307 -8.59 7.36 -1.55
N VAL A 308 -9.48 6.41 -1.85
CA VAL A 308 -9.23 4.96 -1.74
C VAL A 308 -9.54 4.24 -3.05
N GLU A 309 -8.83 3.13 -3.29
CA GLU A 309 -9.01 2.25 -4.46
C GLU A 309 -9.37 0.83 -3.98
N THR A 310 -10.62 0.65 -3.55
CA THR A 310 -11.11 -0.60 -2.94
C THR A 310 -12.05 -1.39 -3.83
N ASP A 311 -12.70 -0.72 -4.80
CA ASP A 311 -13.75 -1.31 -5.64
C ASP A 311 -13.15 -2.17 -6.74
N LEU A 312 -13.11 -3.47 -6.51
CA LEU A 312 -12.55 -4.45 -7.42
C LEU A 312 -13.62 -4.97 -8.39
N LEU A 313 -13.50 -4.60 -9.66
CA LEU A 313 -14.40 -5.07 -10.72
C LEU A 313 -14.00 -6.45 -11.23
N PHE A 314 -12.71 -6.77 -11.24
CA PHE A 314 -12.22 -8.08 -11.65
C PHE A 314 -10.88 -8.40 -11.01
N LYS A 315 -10.67 -9.68 -10.66
CA LYS A 315 -9.35 -10.21 -10.30
C LYS A 315 -9.19 -11.62 -10.81
N GLY A 316 -8.17 -11.83 -11.65
CA GLY A 316 -7.93 -13.11 -12.30
C GLY A 316 -6.45 -13.46 -12.39
N LYS A 317 -6.17 -14.76 -12.45
CA LYS A 317 -4.85 -15.29 -12.80
C LYS A 317 -4.80 -15.54 -14.30
N VAL A 318 -3.73 -15.11 -14.95
CA VAL A 318 -3.49 -15.33 -16.38
C VAL A 318 -2.07 -15.84 -16.59
N THR A 319 -1.91 -16.81 -17.50
CA THR A 319 -0.59 -17.32 -17.89
C THR A 319 0.14 -16.28 -18.72
N VAL A 320 1.42 -16.08 -18.44
CA VAL A 320 2.32 -15.28 -19.27
C VAL A 320 3.24 -16.23 -20.04
N GLU A 321 3.21 -16.13 -21.37
CA GLU A 321 4.05 -16.93 -22.27
C GLU A 321 4.82 -16.02 -23.21
N ASN A 322 6.14 -16.21 -23.28
CA ASN A 322 7.03 -15.40 -24.14
C ASN A 322 6.81 -13.90 -23.96
N GLY A 323 6.62 -13.46 -22.71
CA GLY A 323 6.40 -12.08 -22.33
C GLY A 323 5.01 -11.54 -22.68
N GLN A 324 4.03 -12.37 -23.06
CA GLN A 324 2.69 -11.93 -23.44
C GLN A 324 1.61 -12.57 -22.58
N PHE A 325 0.50 -11.86 -22.39
CA PHE A 325 -0.69 -12.38 -21.73
C PHE A 325 -1.97 -11.83 -22.36
N SER A 326 -3.06 -12.57 -22.23
CA SER A 326 -4.40 -12.11 -22.60
C SER A 326 -5.44 -12.67 -21.65
N GLN A 327 -6.34 -11.81 -21.16
CA GLN A 327 -7.39 -12.17 -20.22
C GLN A 327 -8.72 -11.56 -20.66
N THR A 328 -9.75 -12.38 -20.71
CA THR A 328 -11.14 -11.96 -20.96
C THR A 328 -11.96 -12.06 -19.66
N PHE A 329 -12.81 -11.07 -19.41
CA PHE A 329 -13.73 -11.06 -18.27
C PHE A 329 -14.99 -10.25 -18.58
N ILE A 330 -16.02 -10.41 -17.74
CA ILE A 330 -17.24 -9.61 -17.80
C ILE A 330 -17.16 -8.54 -16.72
N VAL A 331 -17.46 -7.30 -17.07
CA VAL A 331 -17.55 -6.20 -16.08
C VAL A 331 -18.83 -6.38 -15.25
N PRO A 332 -18.75 -6.32 -13.91
CA PRO A 332 -19.93 -6.39 -13.05
C PRO A 332 -20.98 -5.32 -13.37
N LYS A 333 -22.21 -5.56 -12.91
CA LYS A 333 -23.31 -4.61 -13.12
C LYS A 333 -23.20 -3.35 -12.24
N ASP A 334 -22.55 -3.50 -11.10
CA ASP A 334 -22.43 -2.54 -9.99
C ASP A 334 -21.18 -1.66 -10.09
N ILE A 335 -20.86 -1.20 -11.31
CA ILE A 335 -19.83 -0.17 -11.49
C ILE A 335 -20.30 1.17 -10.90
N SER A 336 -19.34 1.99 -10.49
CA SER A 336 -19.55 3.39 -10.16
C SER A 336 -19.86 4.17 -11.43
N THR A 337 -20.87 5.04 -11.41
CA THR A 337 -21.10 6.01 -12.47
C THR A 337 -20.28 7.26 -12.16
N SER A 338 -18.99 7.21 -12.51
CA SER A 338 -18.01 8.27 -12.23
C SER A 338 -17.35 8.76 -13.51
N SER A 339 -17.00 10.05 -13.55
CA SER A 339 -16.15 10.60 -14.62
C SER A 339 -14.67 10.30 -14.41
N GLU A 340 -14.30 9.81 -13.22
CA GLU A 340 -12.94 9.46 -12.88
C GLU A 340 -12.52 8.14 -13.54
N ASN A 341 -11.23 7.99 -13.77
CA ASN A 341 -10.69 6.78 -14.36
C ASN A 341 -10.59 5.65 -13.32
N GLY A 342 -10.80 4.42 -13.79
CA GLY A 342 -10.42 3.22 -13.08
C GLY A 342 -8.94 2.88 -13.27
N ARG A 343 -8.52 1.75 -12.69
CA ARG A 343 -7.12 1.30 -12.79
C ARG A 343 -7.00 -0.21 -12.97
N VAL A 344 -6.23 -0.62 -13.97
CA VAL A 344 -5.80 -2.01 -14.13
C VAL A 344 -4.42 -2.15 -13.49
N VAL A 345 -4.27 -3.02 -12.49
CA VAL A 345 -2.99 -3.32 -11.84
C VAL A 345 -2.53 -4.72 -12.21
N LEU A 346 -1.27 -4.84 -12.61
CA LEU A 346 -0.62 -6.07 -13.01
C LEU A 346 0.47 -6.42 -12.02
N TYR A 347 0.45 -7.66 -11.52
CA TYR A 347 1.55 -8.24 -10.75
C TYR A 347 1.90 -9.60 -11.31
N VAL A 348 3.14 -9.78 -11.75
CA VAL A 348 3.57 -10.99 -12.45
C VAL A 348 4.69 -11.65 -11.70
N GLN A 349 4.52 -12.94 -11.44
CA GLN A 349 5.55 -13.82 -10.91
C GLN A 349 6.12 -14.65 -12.04
N GLY A 350 7.37 -14.35 -12.42
CA GLY A 350 8.18 -15.18 -13.31
C GLY A 350 9.01 -16.20 -12.53
N SER A 351 9.88 -16.92 -13.24
CA SER A 351 10.75 -17.94 -12.64
C SER A 351 11.85 -17.37 -11.74
N SER A 352 12.42 -16.21 -12.10
CA SER A 352 13.58 -15.61 -11.41
C SER A 352 13.37 -14.14 -11.02
N SER A 353 12.26 -13.53 -11.42
CA SER A 353 11.98 -12.12 -11.17
C SER A 353 10.48 -11.82 -11.19
N TYR A 354 10.11 -10.62 -10.75
CA TYR A 354 8.73 -10.13 -10.76
C TYR A 354 8.57 -8.96 -11.73
N ALA A 355 7.41 -8.85 -12.35
CA ALA A 355 7.00 -7.67 -13.09
C ALA A 355 5.81 -6.98 -12.41
N GLY A 356 5.73 -5.67 -12.57
CA GLY A 356 4.61 -4.87 -12.08
C GLY A 356 4.31 -3.74 -13.04
N GLY A 357 3.07 -3.27 -13.00
CA GLY A 357 2.64 -2.10 -13.76
C GLY A 357 1.16 -1.82 -13.54
N ALA A 358 0.71 -0.68 -14.05
CA ALA A 358 -0.69 -0.30 -14.04
C ALA A 358 -1.05 0.53 -15.27
N TYR A 359 -2.32 0.45 -15.66
CA TYR A 359 -2.92 1.22 -16.74
C TYR A 359 -4.13 1.99 -16.21
N THR A 360 -4.20 3.29 -16.51
CA THR A 360 -5.20 4.22 -15.93
C THR A 360 -6.06 4.93 -16.97
N ASN A 361 -5.83 4.74 -18.28
CA ASN A 361 -6.63 5.41 -19.31
C ASN A 361 -7.86 4.57 -19.66
N ILE A 362 -8.66 4.28 -18.63
CA ILE A 362 -9.88 3.48 -18.67
C ILE A 362 -10.89 4.11 -17.72
N ASN A 363 -12.13 4.25 -18.14
CA ASN A 363 -13.23 4.66 -17.27
C ASN A 363 -14.42 3.72 -17.43
N PHE A 364 -15.24 3.63 -16.39
CA PHE A 364 -16.43 2.78 -16.37
C PHE A 364 -17.67 3.65 -16.34
N ASP A 365 -18.51 3.53 -17.36
CA ASP A 365 -19.76 4.29 -17.44
C ASP A 365 -20.78 3.59 -18.35
N GLY A 366 -22.05 3.71 -18.01
CA GLY A 366 -23.17 3.12 -18.74
C GLY A 366 -23.33 1.61 -18.54
N ILE A 367 -24.35 1.05 -19.20
CA ILE A 367 -24.70 -0.38 -19.14
C ILE A 367 -24.80 -0.88 -20.57
N ASN A 368 -24.23 -2.06 -20.85
CA ASN A 368 -24.39 -2.71 -22.16
C ASN A 368 -25.84 -3.19 -22.35
N PRO A 369 -26.63 -2.59 -23.27
CA PRO A 369 -28.02 -2.98 -23.49
C PRO A 369 -28.13 -4.35 -24.20
N GLU A 370 -27.06 -4.78 -24.86
CA GLU A 370 -26.99 -6.04 -25.61
C GLU A 370 -26.40 -7.18 -24.76
N ALA A 371 -26.21 -6.97 -23.45
CA ALA A 371 -25.70 -8.01 -22.56
C ALA A 371 -26.67 -9.19 -22.51
N VAL A 372 -26.20 -10.35 -22.95
CA VAL A 372 -27.00 -11.59 -22.96
C VAL A 372 -27.15 -12.09 -21.53
N ASN A 373 -28.40 -12.20 -21.07
CA ASN A 373 -28.71 -12.90 -19.84
C ASN A 373 -28.77 -14.41 -20.14
N ASP A 374 -27.79 -15.16 -19.63
CA ASP A 374 -27.72 -16.62 -19.79
C ASP A 374 -28.65 -17.38 -18.83
N GLY A 375 -29.38 -16.66 -17.96
CA GLY A 375 -30.31 -17.20 -16.97
C GLY A 375 -29.64 -17.94 -15.81
N SER A 376 -28.32 -17.92 -15.72
CA SER A 376 -27.54 -18.64 -14.72
C SER A 376 -26.83 -17.67 -13.78
N GLY A 377 -26.96 -17.88 -12.48
CA GLY A 377 -26.12 -17.18 -11.51
C GLY A 377 -24.68 -17.68 -11.56
N PRO A 378 -23.71 -16.95 -10.99
CA PRO A 378 -22.35 -17.45 -10.84
C PRO A 378 -22.34 -18.74 -10.01
N GLU A 379 -21.59 -19.75 -10.44
CA GLU A 379 -21.30 -20.91 -9.62
C GLU A 379 -20.36 -20.50 -8.48
N MET A 380 -20.88 -20.47 -7.26
CA MET A 380 -20.11 -20.13 -6.07
C MET A 380 -19.71 -21.40 -5.34
N ASN A 381 -18.42 -21.53 -5.05
CA ASN A 381 -17.92 -22.50 -4.09
C ASN A 381 -17.57 -21.75 -2.81
N ILE A 382 -18.08 -22.22 -1.67
CA ILE A 382 -17.87 -21.61 -0.37
C ILE A 382 -17.02 -22.56 0.46
N TYR A 383 -15.96 -22.04 1.06
CA TYR A 383 -15.05 -22.81 1.90
C TYR A 383 -14.97 -22.24 3.31
N LEU A 384 -14.49 -23.06 4.25
CA LEU A 384 -14.20 -22.66 5.62
C LEU A 384 -12.69 -22.64 5.82
N ASN A 385 -12.14 -21.47 6.13
CA ASN A 385 -10.74 -21.17 6.40
C ASN A 385 -9.76 -21.34 5.22
N ASP A 386 -9.93 -22.36 4.38
CA ASP A 386 -9.01 -22.69 3.27
C ASP A 386 -9.79 -23.27 2.07
N GLU A 387 -9.41 -22.93 0.83
CA GLU A 387 -10.04 -23.41 -0.42
C GLU A 387 -9.92 -24.94 -0.62
N LYS A 388 -9.10 -25.62 0.18
CA LYS A 388 -8.98 -27.08 0.24
C LYS A 388 -9.89 -27.71 1.30
N PHE A 389 -10.70 -26.90 1.99
CA PHE A 389 -11.65 -27.42 2.97
C PHE A 389 -12.59 -28.41 2.31
N VAL A 390 -12.70 -29.58 2.92
CA VAL A 390 -13.66 -30.61 2.54
C VAL A 390 -14.57 -30.89 3.74
N ASN A 391 -15.82 -31.24 3.46
CA ASN A 391 -16.81 -31.47 4.49
C ASN A 391 -16.35 -32.59 5.45
N GLY A 392 -16.34 -32.31 6.76
CA GLY A 392 -15.81 -33.20 7.79
C GLY A 392 -14.42 -32.82 8.33
N ASN A 393 -13.74 -31.82 7.75
CA ASN A 393 -12.52 -31.27 8.33
C ASN A 393 -12.81 -30.52 9.65
N LEU A 394 -11.85 -30.56 10.58
CA LEU A 394 -11.89 -29.75 11.80
C LEU A 394 -11.75 -28.27 11.42
N VAL A 395 -12.54 -27.42 12.07
CA VAL A 395 -12.50 -25.96 11.95
C VAL A 395 -12.21 -25.34 13.31
N SER A 396 -11.61 -24.14 13.30
CA SER A 396 -11.48 -23.31 14.51
C SER A 396 -12.85 -22.92 15.06
N ASP A 397 -12.87 -22.49 16.32
CA ASP A 397 -14.05 -21.93 17.01
C ASP A 397 -14.50 -20.57 16.44
N SER A 398 -13.65 -19.92 15.64
CA SER A 398 -13.99 -18.76 14.81
C SER A 398 -13.51 -18.99 13.36
N PRO A 399 -14.30 -19.70 12.53
CA PRO A 399 -13.91 -19.98 11.16
C PRO A 399 -14.25 -18.82 10.22
N LYS A 400 -13.35 -18.52 9.29
CA LYS A 400 -13.58 -17.55 8.22
C LYS A 400 -14.28 -18.22 7.04
N LEU A 401 -15.42 -17.69 6.64
CA LEU A 401 -16.07 -18.06 5.39
C LEU A 401 -15.31 -17.39 4.24
N ILE A 402 -14.87 -18.16 3.26
CA ILE A 402 -14.15 -17.65 2.07
C ILE A 402 -14.75 -18.15 0.77
#